data_AF-A0A7U9N845-F1
#
_entry.id   AF-A0A7U9N845-F1
#
_cell.length_a   1.000
_cell.length_b   1.000
_cell.length_c   1.000
_cell.angle_alpha   90.00
_cell.angle_beta   90.00
_cell.angle_gamma   90.00
#
_symmetry.space_group_name_H-M   'P 1'
#
loop_
_entity.id
_entity.type
_entity.pdbx_description
1 polymer ?
#
loop_
_entity_poly.entity_id
_entity_poly.type
_entity_poly.pdbx_seq_one_letter_code
_entity_poly.pdbx_strand_id
1 'polypeptide(L)'
;MSMKLREIIISSIVIFAVSACQRKEAIPNTLQGEALPDIANQEYDSTADMTSEEVWEYLENYYIDQSTHYKSTVWSTYEELVNYYFPDMERWGTYIFEKREEDYVALVYDCAMDHSERYQAQILIHPDFSVEMLENTIKTNPEAGFCIYASGEDYIYHGCRIAEYHVEAYDEETELYLDATVPLFSQREGADWDELNQCIWQRIKNWFSEEAHYEKGKITLDYEIKTLNNDIYSILLHGIYDNGEWQKNMAIGLTMSMSNGQMLPKTVFATDEEQGSLYDFYMDNNTLYAIKDGKDGSELAEERKIEFHGYSMKKKEGNLYSSNGLWIADVYYELPEILEYSEEVTAINALMRKDMGRFFNELAQEAGECVKNQFDEVEYRSEHDVEALFGEPGYYCYVDTEILYNNEGRFGVIYHYKINMMVTGEGEAIAVYDLNEGEILEYQDWQKEILEKIEKYKQELQADE
;
A
#
# COMPACT_ATOMS: atom_id res chain seq x y z
N MET A 1 -8.42 2.53 -47.42
CA MET A 1 -6.96 2.29 -47.28
C MET A 1 -6.83 1.11 -46.32
N SER A 2 -6.32 -0.04 -46.77
CA SER A 2 -6.63 -1.35 -46.18
C SER A 2 -5.85 -1.69 -44.90
N MET A 3 -6.46 -2.48 -44.00
CA MET A 3 -5.89 -3.01 -42.75
C MET A 3 -4.47 -3.58 -42.90
N LYS A 4 -4.10 -4.08 -44.08
CA LYS A 4 -2.76 -4.59 -44.37
C LYS A 4 -1.65 -3.53 -44.27
N LEU A 5 -1.95 -2.23 -44.40
CA LEU A 5 -0.93 -1.19 -44.20
C LEU A 5 -0.67 -0.88 -42.72
N ARG A 6 -1.65 -1.09 -41.82
CA ARG A 6 -1.50 -0.88 -40.37
C ARG A 6 -0.70 -2.01 -39.72
N GLU A 7 -0.92 -3.26 -40.11
CA GLU A 7 -0.13 -4.41 -39.64
C GLU A 7 1.33 -4.32 -40.10
N ILE A 8 1.59 -3.86 -41.33
CA ILE A 8 2.96 -3.71 -41.85
C ILE A 8 3.74 -2.61 -41.11
N ILE A 9 3.09 -1.52 -40.68
CA ILE A 9 3.75 -0.45 -39.91
C ILE A 9 4.07 -0.94 -38.48
N ILE A 10 3.15 -1.66 -37.83
CA ILE A 10 3.34 -2.18 -36.47
C ILE A 10 4.41 -3.27 -36.43
N SER A 11 4.40 -4.22 -37.38
CA SER A 11 5.47 -5.23 -37.47
C SER A 11 6.84 -4.63 -37.82
N SER A 12 6.88 -3.49 -38.53
CA SER A 12 8.15 -2.83 -38.87
C SER A 12 8.75 -2.06 -37.69
N ILE A 13 7.92 -1.54 -36.77
CA ILE A 13 8.37 -0.85 -35.54
C ILE A 13 8.93 -1.86 -34.53
N VAL A 14 8.27 -3.02 -34.37
CA VAL A 14 8.75 -4.11 -33.50
C VAL A 14 10.07 -4.70 -34.00
N ILE A 15 10.25 -4.85 -35.33
CA ILE A 15 11.53 -5.32 -35.90
C ILE A 15 12.67 -4.29 -35.70
N PHE A 16 12.36 -2.99 -35.70
CA PHE A 16 13.35 -1.94 -35.44
C PHE A 16 13.80 -1.93 -33.96
N ALA A 17 12.88 -2.11 -33.01
CA ALA A 17 13.20 -2.19 -31.58
C ALA A 17 14.03 -3.44 -31.24
N VAL A 18 13.70 -4.61 -31.81
CA VAL A 18 14.48 -5.85 -31.61
C VAL A 18 15.86 -5.77 -32.29
N SER A 19 15.99 -5.05 -33.42
CA SER A 19 17.28 -4.85 -34.10
C SER A 19 18.21 -3.87 -33.37
N ALA A 20 17.67 -2.88 -32.64
CA ALA A 20 18.45 -1.96 -31.82
C ALA A 20 19.10 -2.66 -30.62
N CYS A 21 18.41 -3.65 -30.03
CA CYS A 21 18.97 -4.50 -28.97
C CYS A 21 20.07 -5.48 -29.42
N GLN A 22 20.24 -5.74 -30.73
CA GLN A 22 21.18 -6.76 -31.23
C GLN A 22 22.36 -6.22 -32.07
N ARG A 23 22.43 -4.92 -32.38
CA ARG A 23 23.58 -4.33 -33.08
C ARG A 23 24.49 -3.52 -32.17
N LYS A 24 25.36 -4.21 -31.43
CA LYS A 24 26.69 -3.66 -31.08
C LYS A 24 27.61 -3.78 -32.30
N GLU A 25 27.50 -2.87 -33.27
CA GLU A 25 28.57 -2.68 -34.25
C GLU A 25 28.95 -1.21 -34.38
N ALA A 26 30.26 -1.00 -34.45
CA ALA A 26 30.99 0.24 -34.28
C ALA A 26 30.49 1.39 -35.18
N ILE A 27 30.19 2.53 -34.55
CA ILE A 27 30.05 3.81 -35.26
C ILE A 27 31.46 4.27 -35.69
N PRO A 28 31.69 4.57 -36.98
CA PRO A 28 32.95 5.13 -37.42
C PRO A 28 33.11 6.57 -36.91
N ASN A 29 34.24 6.84 -36.27
CA ASN A 29 34.69 8.20 -35.95
C ASN A 29 34.77 9.02 -37.24
N THR A 30 33.73 9.80 -37.54
CA THR A 30 33.81 11.08 -38.28
C THR A 30 32.39 11.62 -38.49
N LEU A 31 31.99 12.56 -37.64
CA LEU A 31 31.20 13.74 -38.00
C LEU A 31 31.31 14.72 -36.82
N GLN A 32 32.08 15.79 -37.03
CA GLN A 32 32.14 16.96 -36.16
C GLN A 32 30.93 17.86 -36.44
N GLY A 33 30.33 18.39 -35.37
CA GLY A 33 29.27 19.41 -35.36
C GLY A 33 27.90 18.79 -35.07
N GLU A 34 27.16 19.11 -34.02
CA GLU A 34 27.25 20.13 -32.96
C GLU A 34 26.99 19.41 -31.62
N ALA A 35 27.55 19.88 -30.50
CA ALA A 35 27.22 19.32 -29.19
C ALA A 35 25.76 19.66 -28.87
N LEU A 36 24.92 18.65 -28.63
CA LEU A 36 23.65 18.83 -27.93
C LEU A 36 23.96 19.51 -26.58
N PRO A 37 23.22 20.56 -26.17
CA PRO A 37 23.44 21.20 -24.89
C PRO A 37 23.27 20.18 -23.76
N ASP A 38 24.05 20.33 -22.67
CA ASP A 38 23.90 19.55 -21.44
C ASP A 38 22.50 19.82 -20.84
N ILE A 39 21.51 19.02 -21.23
CA ILE A 39 20.12 19.04 -20.71
C ILE A 39 20.12 18.74 -19.19
N ALA A 40 21.17 18.08 -18.69
CA ALA A 40 21.32 17.69 -17.29
C ALA A 40 21.22 18.85 -16.27
N ASN A 41 21.54 20.09 -16.68
CA ASN A 41 21.57 21.29 -15.83
C ASN A 41 20.49 22.34 -16.15
N GLN A 42 19.51 22.05 -17.02
CA GLN A 42 18.37 22.94 -17.25
C GLN A 42 17.21 22.57 -16.33
N GLU A 43 16.77 23.54 -15.51
CA GLU A 43 15.48 23.47 -14.81
C GLU A 43 14.38 23.73 -15.85
N TYR A 44 13.59 22.68 -16.13
CA TYR A 44 12.41 22.80 -16.98
C TYR A 44 11.18 22.92 -16.08
N ASP A 45 10.48 24.05 -16.16
CA ASP A 45 9.21 24.26 -15.46
C ASP A 45 8.02 23.60 -16.20
N SER A 46 8.23 23.10 -17.42
CA SER A 46 7.18 22.47 -18.23
C SER A 46 7.72 21.58 -19.35
N THR A 47 6.96 20.54 -19.73
CA THR A 47 7.22 19.71 -20.93
C THR A 47 6.74 20.35 -22.24
N ALA A 48 5.96 21.43 -22.20
CA ALA A 48 5.30 22.01 -23.38
C ALA A 48 6.28 22.42 -24.49
N ASP A 49 7.47 22.89 -24.12
CA ASP A 49 8.53 23.35 -25.02
C ASP A 49 9.60 22.28 -25.32
N MET A 50 9.49 21.09 -24.73
CA MET A 50 10.43 20.00 -24.92
C MET A 50 10.13 19.22 -26.22
N THR A 51 11.10 18.51 -26.76
CA THR A 51 10.91 17.49 -27.79
C THR A 51 10.61 16.14 -27.13
N SER A 52 10.06 15.18 -27.89
CA SER A 52 9.85 13.82 -27.36
C SER A 52 11.15 13.17 -26.89
N GLU A 53 12.28 13.47 -27.54
CA GLU A 53 13.61 13.01 -27.13
C GLU A 53 14.05 13.70 -25.82
N GLU A 54 13.82 15.00 -25.65
CA GLU A 54 14.13 15.71 -24.40
C GLU A 54 13.27 15.24 -23.22
N VAL A 55 11.97 14.99 -23.42
CA VAL A 55 11.10 14.40 -22.38
C VAL A 55 11.56 12.97 -22.06
N TRP A 56 11.94 12.19 -23.07
CA TRP A 56 12.46 10.84 -22.88
C TRP A 56 13.77 10.84 -22.09
N GLU A 57 14.75 11.66 -22.48
CA GLU A 57 16.01 11.81 -21.76
C GLU A 57 15.78 12.35 -20.33
N TYR A 58 14.78 13.21 -20.12
CA TYR A 58 14.41 13.68 -18.79
C TYR A 58 13.92 12.52 -17.89
N LEU A 59 13.13 11.60 -18.45
CA LEU A 59 12.64 10.41 -17.76
C LEU A 59 13.75 9.34 -17.58
N GLU A 60 14.59 9.08 -18.59
CA GLU A 60 15.66 8.06 -18.55
C GLU A 60 16.84 8.43 -17.64
N ASN A 61 17.24 9.71 -17.57
CA ASN A 61 18.39 10.14 -16.77
C ASN A 61 18.22 9.90 -15.26
N TYR A 62 16.99 9.61 -14.80
CA TYR A 62 16.70 9.14 -13.44
C TYR A 62 17.28 7.73 -13.15
N TYR A 63 17.28 6.83 -14.14
CA TYR A 63 17.71 5.43 -13.95
C TYR A 63 19.21 5.30 -13.61
N ILE A 64 20.00 6.36 -13.80
CA ILE A 64 21.46 6.36 -13.71
C ILE A 64 21.99 7.17 -12.51
N ASP A 65 21.25 8.14 -11.97
CA ASP A 65 21.75 9.06 -10.93
C ASP A 65 20.69 9.37 -9.85
N GLN A 66 20.67 8.59 -8.77
CA GLN A 66 19.72 8.69 -7.64
C GLN A 66 19.90 9.94 -6.74
N SER A 67 20.64 10.97 -7.19
CA SER A 67 21.20 12.00 -6.29
C SER A 67 20.52 13.38 -6.29
N THR A 68 19.38 13.59 -6.98
CA THR A 68 18.71 14.92 -7.01
C THR A 68 17.20 14.91 -6.72
N HIS A 69 16.80 15.58 -5.63
CA HIS A 69 15.46 15.64 -5.02
C HIS A 69 14.29 16.23 -5.84
N TYR A 70 14.51 16.79 -7.03
CA TYR A 70 13.43 17.45 -7.83
C TYR A 70 13.06 16.68 -9.10
N LYS A 71 14.00 15.90 -9.67
CA LYS A 71 13.74 14.96 -10.77
C LYS A 71 13.09 13.66 -10.29
N SER A 72 12.97 13.50 -8.98
CA SER A 72 12.48 12.29 -8.30
C SER A 72 10.96 12.13 -8.32
N THR A 73 10.16 13.14 -8.69
CA THR A 73 8.69 13.09 -8.55
C THR A 73 7.98 12.54 -9.79
N VAL A 74 8.43 12.87 -11.00
CA VAL A 74 7.69 12.51 -12.24
C VAL A 74 7.81 11.03 -12.56
N TRP A 75 9.03 10.50 -12.50
CA TRP A 75 9.26 9.07 -12.73
C TRP A 75 8.70 8.22 -11.60
N SER A 76 8.76 8.69 -10.34
CA SER A 76 8.11 7.97 -9.23
C SER A 76 6.60 7.93 -9.42
N THR A 77 5.95 9.04 -9.78
CA THR A 77 4.51 9.06 -10.09
C THR A 77 4.18 8.19 -11.29
N TYR A 78 5.04 8.16 -12.32
CA TYR A 78 4.89 7.25 -13.45
C TYR A 78 4.98 5.78 -13.02
N GLU A 79 5.97 5.43 -12.21
CA GLU A 79 6.17 4.07 -11.69
C GLU A 79 5.04 3.65 -10.76
N GLU A 80 4.62 4.51 -9.84
CA GLU A 80 3.45 4.33 -8.97
C GLU A 80 2.18 4.08 -9.78
N LEU A 81 1.95 4.88 -10.83
CA LEU A 81 0.82 4.72 -11.74
C LEU A 81 0.90 3.36 -12.46
N VAL A 82 2.04 3.00 -13.04
CA VAL A 82 2.21 1.70 -13.72
C VAL A 82 1.99 0.55 -12.74
N ASN A 83 2.55 0.62 -11.53
CA ASN A 83 2.42 -0.42 -10.50
C ASN A 83 0.98 -0.55 -9.99
N TYR A 84 0.20 0.54 -9.98
CA TYR A 84 -1.22 0.49 -9.63
C TYR A 84 -2.02 -0.37 -10.63
N TYR A 85 -1.82 -0.15 -11.94
CA TYR A 85 -2.55 -0.87 -13.00
C TYR A 85 -1.98 -2.28 -13.27
N PHE A 86 -0.67 -2.46 -13.09
CA PHE A 86 0.08 -3.68 -13.43
C PHE A 86 1.03 -4.12 -12.29
N PRO A 87 0.51 -4.55 -11.14
CA PRO A 87 1.32 -4.84 -9.95
C PRO A 87 2.29 -6.03 -10.09
N ASP A 88 2.12 -6.87 -11.11
CA ASP A 88 3.02 -8.00 -11.42
C ASP A 88 4.04 -7.70 -12.53
N MET A 89 4.12 -6.44 -12.96
CA MET A 89 4.98 -6.05 -14.07
C MET A 89 6.44 -5.86 -13.60
N GLU A 90 7.19 -6.97 -13.51
CA GLU A 90 8.58 -6.97 -13.01
C GLU A 90 9.52 -6.08 -13.82
N ARG A 91 9.30 -5.98 -15.14
CA ARG A 91 10.09 -5.15 -16.04
C ARG A 91 9.21 -4.55 -17.12
N TRP A 92 9.31 -3.24 -17.26
CA TRP A 92 8.55 -2.51 -18.26
C TRP A 92 9.45 -1.61 -19.09
N GLY A 93 9.13 -1.54 -20.37
CA GLY A 93 9.67 -0.55 -21.27
C GLY A 93 8.68 0.60 -21.42
N THR A 94 9.19 1.79 -21.68
CA THR A 94 8.38 2.91 -22.14
C THR A 94 8.97 3.50 -23.41
N TYR A 95 8.14 4.12 -24.25
CA TYR A 95 8.63 4.99 -25.32
C TYR A 95 7.60 6.05 -25.67
N ILE A 96 8.03 7.29 -25.81
CA ILE A 96 7.19 8.40 -26.26
C ILE A 96 7.11 8.35 -27.77
N PHE A 97 5.89 8.29 -28.31
CA PHE A 97 5.67 8.08 -29.75
C PHE A 97 4.86 9.15 -30.43
N GLU A 98 4.17 10.00 -29.67
CA GLU A 98 3.32 11.05 -30.19
C GLU A 98 3.29 12.23 -29.22
N LYS A 99 3.14 13.44 -29.76
CA LYS A 99 2.72 14.63 -29.01
C LYS A 99 1.31 15.02 -29.47
N ARG A 100 0.37 15.15 -28.54
CA ARG A 100 -1.02 15.55 -28.77
C ARG A 100 -1.27 16.89 -28.10
N GLU A 101 -1.37 17.94 -28.90
CA GLU A 101 -1.45 19.32 -28.40
C GLU A 101 -0.22 19.65 -27.53
N GLU A 102 -0.42 19.82 -26.22
CA GLU A 102 0.67 20.09 -25.26
C GLU A 102 1.12 18.82 -24.51
N ASP A 103 0.37 17.71 -24.61
CA ASP A 103 0.65 16.44 -23.94
C ASP A 103 1.52 15.51 -24.79
N TYR A 104 2.25 14.59 -24.13
CA TYR A 104 2.96 13.48 -24.78
C TYR A 104 2.24 12.17 -24.53
N VAL A 105 2.22 11.30 -25.54
CA VAL A 105 1.70 9.93 -25.42
C VAL A 105 2.89 8.97 -25.37
N ALA A 106 3.03 8.30 -24.24
CA ALA A 106 3.97 7.21 -24.03
C ALA A 106 3.27 5.86 -24.16
N LEU A 107 3.93 4.86 -24.72
CA LEU A 107 3.50 3.46 -24.58
C LEU A 107 4.29 2.82 -23.45
N VAL A 108 3.61 2.23 -22.47
CA VAL A 108 4.20 1.31 -21.51
C VAL A 108 3.91 -0.13 -21.93
N TYR A 109 4.90 -1.01 -21.84
CA TYR A 109 4.77 -2.41 -22.25
C TYR A 109 5.69 -3.35 -21.48
N ASP A 110 5.27 -4.60 -21.31
CA ASP A 110 6.07 -5.61 -20.61
C ASP A 110 7.28 -6.02 -21.46
N CYS A 111 8.47 -5.91 -20.87
CA CYS A 111 9.74 -6.26 -21.52
C CYS A 111 10.47 -7.44 -20.84
N ALA A 112 9.82 -8.16 -19.93
CA ALA A 112 10.35 -9.40 -19.36
C ALA A 112 10.71 -10.40 -20.49
N MET A 113 11.91 -10.98 -20.42
CA MET A 113 12.52 -11.74 -21.52
C MET A 113 11.74 -13.00 -21.92
N ASP A 114 10.87 -13.51 -21.04
CA ASP A 114 10.14 -14.76 -21.23
C ASP A 114 8.66 -14.53 -21.62
N HIS A 115 8.15 -13.29 -21.51
CA HIS A 115 6.75 -12.94 -21.74
C HIS A 115 6.54 -11.55 -22.37
N SER A 116 7.29 -11.23 -23.42
CA SER A 116 7.07 -9.98 -24.17
C SER A 116 5.60 -9.88 -24.58
N GLU A 117 4.91 -8.83 -24.14
CA GLU A 117 3.49 -8.51 -24.45
C GLU A 117 2.40 -8.94 -23.43
N ARG A 118 2.70 -9.23 -22.14
CA ARG A 118 1.62 -9.43 -21.13
C ARG A 118 0.71 -8.21 -21.00
N TYR A 119 1.32 -7.03 -20.84
CA TYR A 119 0.62 -5.75 -20.71
C TYR A 119 1.09 -4.74 -21.74
N GLN A 120 0.15 -3.94 -22.24
CA GLN A 120 0.43 -2.72 -22.98
C GLN A 120 -0.61 -1.66 -22.61
N ALA A 121 -0.16 -0.42 -22.41
CA ALA A 121 -1.06 0.72 -22.22
C ALA A 121 -0.43 2.01 -22.72
N GLN A 122 -1.25 3.03 -22.92
CA GLN A 122 -0.80 4.38 -23.24
C GLN A 122 -0.93 5.26 -21.99
N ILE A 123 0.07 6.11 -21.77
CA ILE A 123 0.10 7.09 -20.69
C ILE A 123 0.21 8.47 -21.33
N LEU A 124 -0.58 9.43 -20.83
CA LEU A 124 -0.41 10.84 -21.12
C LEU A 124 0.58 11.44 -20.14
N ILE A 125 1.50 12.27 -20.65
CA ILE A 125 2.42 13.09 -19.85
C ILE A 125 2.07 14.54 -20.15
N HIS A 126 1.61 15.25 -19.12
CA HIS A 126 1.12 16.61 -19.24
C HIS A 126 2.25 17.67 -19.20
N PRO A 127 1.97 18.91 -19.61
CA PRO A 127 2.88 20.06 -19.51
C PRO A 127 3.46 20.29 -18.12
N ASP A 128 2.72 19.96 -17.06
CA ASP A 128 3.12 20.12 -15.66
C ASP A 128 3.81 18.87 -15.08
N PHE A 129 4.16 17.91 -15.94
CA PHE A 129 4.74 16.61 -15.61
C PHE A 129 3.81 15.66 -14.82
N SER A 130 2.52 15.98 -14.66
CA SER A 130 1.56 14.97 -14.22
C SER A 130 1.37 13.90 -15.30
N VAL A 131 0.97 12.70 -14.88
CA VAL A 131 0.79 11.54 -15.76
C VAL A 131 -0.59 10.91 -15.56
N GLU A 132 -1.20 10.46 -16.65
CA GLU A 132 -2.53 9.84 -16.65
C GLU A 132 -2.50 8.53 -17.46
N MET A 133 -3.03 7.45 -16.89
CA MET A 133 -3.18 6.18 -17.61
C MET A 133 -4.41 6.26 -18.52
N LEU A 134 -4.24 5.98 -19.81
CA LEU A 134 -5.36 5.83 -20.72
C LEU A 134 -5.92 4.41 -20.59
N GLU A 135 -6.79 4.19 -19.61
CA GLU A 135 -7.34 2.88 -19.25
C GLU A 135 -7.98 2.14 -20.44
N ASN A 136 -8.64 2.87 -21.34
CA ASN A 136 -9.25 2.32 -22.56
C ASN A 136 -8.23 1.80 -23.60
N THR A 137 -6.94 2.02 -23.39
CA THR A 137 -5.86 1.51 -24.22
C THR A 137 -5.15 0.30 -23.61
N ILE A 138 -5.52 -0.08 -22.39
CA ILE A 138 -4.97 -1.25 -21.72
C ILE A 138 -5.31 -2.49 -22.54
N LYS A 139 -4.28 -3.26 -22.86
CA LYS A 139 -4.39 -4.55 -23.54
C LYS A 139 -3.76 -5.60 -22.65
N THR A 140 -4.55 -6.62 -22.37
CA THR A 140 -4.15 -7.83 -21.67
C THR A 140 -4.00 -8.95 -22.69
N ASN A 141 -2.96 -9.76 -22.55
CA ASN A 141 -2.86 -11.05 -23.24
C ASN A 141 -3.58 -12.11 -22.37
N PRO A 142 -4.14 -13.22 -22.92
CA PRO A 142 -4.88 -14.21 -22.13
C PRO A 142 -4.07 -14.89 -21.00
N GLU A 143 -2.74 -14.78 -21.04
CA GLU A 143 -1.81 -15.30 -20.04
C GLU A 143 -1.16 -14.18 -19.21
N ALA A 144 -1.74 -12.97 -19.24
CA ALA A 144 -1.25 -11.84 -18.47
C ALA A 144 -1.63 -12.04 -16.98
N GLY A 145 -0.68 -11.74 -16.09
CA GLY A 145 -0.88 -11.82 -14.63
C GLY A 145 -1.94 -10.84 -14.11
N PHE A 146 -1.81 -10.32 -12.90
CA PHE A 146 -2.82 -9.42 -12.35
C PHE A 146 -2.82 -8.03 -13.01
N CYS A 147 -3.99 -7.57 -13.45
CA CYS A 147 -4.22 -6.19 -13.87
C CYS A 147 -5.61 -5.68 -13.47
N ILE A 148 -5.73 -4.36 -13.36
CA ILE A 148 -6.97 -3.68 -12.98
C ILE A 148 -7.17 -2.43 -13.82
N TYR A 149 -8.38 -2.17 -14.33
CA TYR A 149 -8.66 -0.99 -15.17
C TYR A 149 -10.15 -0.63 -15.21
N ALA A 150 -10.49 0.66 -15.32
CA ALA A 150 -11.90 1.05 -15.37
C ALA A 150 -12.60 0.54 -16.64
N SER A 151 -13.85 0.11 -16.48
CA SER A 151 -14.67 -0.48 -17.53
C SER A 151 -16.03 0.21 -17.73
N GLY A 152 -16.41 1.09 -16.81
CA GLY A 152 -17.71 1.76 -16.80
C GLY A 152 -17.63 3.29 -16.64
N GLU A 153 -18.81 3.93 -16.62
CA GLU A 153 -18.93 5.34 -16.23
C GLU A 153 -18.95 5.46 -14.70
N ASP A 154 -18.40 6.55 -14.19
CA ASP A 154 -18.53 6.93 -12.78
C ASP A 154 -20.02 7.08 -12.39
N TYR A 155 -20.40 6.58 -11.21
CA TYR A 155 -21.71 6.81 -10.62
C TYR A 155 -21.60 7.26 -9.16
N ILE A 156 -22.62 7.98 -8.68
CA ILE A 156 -22.67 8.43 -7.29
C ILE A 156 -23.40 7.39 -6.44
N TYR A 157 -22.74 6.88 -5.41
CA TYR A 157 -23.28 5.95 -4.44
C TYR A 157 -23.03 6.47 -3.03
N HIS A 158 -24.09 6.71 -2.26
CA HIS A 158 -24.03 7.23 -0.88
C HIS A 158 -23.14 8.47 -0.68
N GLY A 159 -23.01 9.32 -1.71
CA GLY A 159 -22.23 10.56 -1.65
C GLY A 159 -20.77 10.42 -2.11
N CYS A 160 -20.32 9.20 -2.42
CA CYS A 160 -19.01 8.92 -3.03
C CYS A 160 -19.18 8.68 -4.53
N ARG A 161 -18.15 8.98 -5.33
CA ARG A 161 -18.10 8.56 -6.72
C ARG A 161 -17.40 7.21 -6.84
N ILE A 162 -18.10 6.25 -7.39
CA ILE A 162 -17.63 4.89 -7.62
C ILE A 162 -17.50 4.68 -9.13
N ALA A 163 -16.47 3.97 -9.54
CA ALA A 163 -16.27 3.48 -10.90
C ALA A 163 -16.17 1.96 -10.90
N GLU A 164 -16.64 1.34 -11.97
CA GLU A 164 -16.51 -0.09 -12.18
C GLU A 164 -15.13 -0.37 -12.80
N TYR A 165 -14.38 -1.23 -12.14
CA TYR A 165 -13.09 -1.71 -12.61
C TYR A 165 -13.19 -3.18 -12.98
N HIS A 166 -12.63 -3.55 -14.12
CA HIS A 166 -12.32 -4.94 -14.43
C HIS A 166 -11.00 -5.32 -13.80
N VAL A 167 -10.99 -6.49 -13.17
CA VAL A 167 -9.81 -7.17 -12.66
C VAL A 167 -9.65 -8.47 -13.43
N GLU A 168 -8.52 -8.60 -14.11
CA GLU A 168 -8.15 -9.83 -14.79
C GLU A 168 -6.87 -10.37 -14.17
N ALA A 169 -6.81 -11.68 -13.96
CA ALA A 169 -5.59 -12.35 -13.52
C ALA A 169 -5.49 -13.75 -14.13
N TYR A 170 -4.26 -14.20 -14.38
CA TYR A 170 -3.97 -15.56 -14.78
C TYR A 170 -2.86 -16.13 -13.92
N ASP A 171 -3.08 -17.32 -13.38
CA ASP A 171 -2.07 -18.10 -12.67
C ASP A 171 -1.59 -19.24 -13.58
N GLU A 172 -0.34 -19.14 -14.02
CA GLU A 172 0.32 -20.14 -14.87
C GLU A 172 0.51 -21.49 -14.17
N GLU A 173 0.70 -21.52 -12.85
CA GLU A 173 0.94 -22.76 -12.09
C GLU A 173 -0.33 -23.62 -12.02
N THR A 174 -1.47 -22.96 -11.79
CA THR A 174 -2.77 -23.64 -11.65
C THR A 174 -3.59 -23.64 -12.94
N GLU A 175 -3.15 -22.92 -13.99
CA GLU A 175 -3.90 -22.65 -15.22
C GLU A 175 -5.30 -22.08 -14.93
N LEU A 176 -5.39 -21.18 -13.94
CA LEU A 176 -6.62 -20.57 -13.47
C LEU A 176 -6.72 -19.13 -14.00
N TYR A 177 -7.91 -18.72 -14.44
CA TYR A 177 -8.18 -17.35 -14.89
C TYR A 177 -9.23 -16.67 -14.00
N LEU A 178 -9.01 -15.41 -13.64
CA LEU A 178 -9.95 -14.55 -12.95
C LEU A 178 -10.46 -13.47 -13.90
N ASP A 179 -11.78 -13.26 -13.87
CA ASP A 179 -12.49 -12.15 -14.50
C ASP A 179 -13.47 -11.59 -13.47
N ALA A 180 -13.13 -10.45 -12.88
CA ALA A 180 -13.95 -9.84 -11.86
C ALA A 180 -14.32 -8.40 -12.22
N THR A 181 -15.53 -8.00 -11.87
CA THR A 181 -15.92 -6.58 -11.85
C THR A 181 -15.98 -6.12 -10.40
N VAL A 182 -15.33 -5.00 -10.08
CA VAL A 182 -15.16 -4.52 -8.71
C VAL A 182 -15.51 -3.03 -8.61
N PRO A 183 -16.17 -2.58 -7.52
CA PRO A 183 -16.51 -1.18 -7.33
C PRO A 183 -15.39 -0.46 -6.57
N LEU A 184 -14.66 0.42 -7.26
CA LEU A 184 -13.61 1.23 -6.65
C LEU A 184 -14.02 2.70 -6.59
N PHE A 185 -13.41 3.46 -5.69
CA PHE A 185 -13.59 4.91 -5.65
C PHE A 185 -12.94 5.54 -6.89
N SER A 186 -13.61 6.53 -7.47
CA SER A 186 -13.12 7.19 -8.69
C SER A 186 -11.86 8.02 -8.40
N GLN A 187 -10.77 7.73 -9.13
CA GLN A 187 -9.50 8.47 -9.03
C GLN A 187 -9.64 9.96 -9.38
N ARG A 188 -10.75 10.36 -10.03
CA ARG A 188 -11.06 11.76 -10.34
C ARG A 188 -11.40 12.61 -9.12
N GLU A 189 -11.68 12.00 -7.97
CA GLU A 189 -11.98 12.72 -6.72
C GLU A 189 -10.75 13.05 -5.88
N GLY A 190 -9.58 12.49 -6.22
CA GLY A 190 -8.30 12.76 -5.55
C GLY A 190 -7.49 11.50 -5.25
N ALA A 191 -6.19 11.66 -4.98
CA ALA A 191 -5.26 10.58 -4.66
C ALA A 191 -5.56 9.84 -3.35
N ASP A 192 -6.36 10.45 -2.45
CA ASP A 192 -6.74 9.87 -1.15
C ASP A 192 -7.46 8.51 -1.28
N TRP A 193 -8.05 8.23 -2.45
CA TRP A 193 -8.73 6.96 -2.72
C TRP A 193 -7.81 5.86 -3.25
N ASP A 194 -6.60 6.18 -3.71
CA ASP A 194 -5.72 5.21 -4.34
C ASP A 194 -5.29 4.13 -3.33
N GLU A 195 -4.89 4.51 -2.11
CA GLU A 195 -4.51 3.56 -1.06
C GLU A 195 -5.67 2.61 -0.68
N LEU A 196 -6.88 3.15 -0.60
CA LEU A 196 -8.10 2.39 -0.33
C LEU A 196 -8.39 1.40 -1.46
N ASN A 197 -8.33 1.86 -2.71
CA ASN A 197 -8.52 1.03 -3.89
C ASN A 197 -7.45 -0.07 -3.97
N GLN A 198 -6.20 0.25 -3.65
CA GLN A 198 -5.09 -0.71 -3.57
C GLN A 198 -5.38 -1.82 -2.58
N CYS A 199 -5.90 -1.49 -1.40
CA CYS A 199 -6.28 -2.51 -0.42
C CYS A 199 -7.34 -3.48 -0.97
N ILE A 200 -8.32 -2.98 -1.74
CA ILE A 200 -9.38 -3.81 -2.34
C ILE A 200 -8.77 -4.77 -3.36
N TRP A 201 -8.06 -4.26 -4.37
CA TRP A 201 -7.56 -5.10 -5.44
C TRP A 201 -6.40 -6.02 -5.00
N GLN A 202 -5.57 -5.58 -4.04
CA GLN A 202 -4.49 -6.42 -3.49
C GLN A 202 -5.08 -7.60 -2.72
N ARG A 203 -6.18 -7.41 -1.99
CA ARG A 203 -6.88 -8.52 -1.33
C ARG A 203 -7.42 -9.53 -2.35
N ILE A 204 -7.99 -9.05 -3.46
CA ILE A 204 -8.49 -9.93 -4.55
C ILE A 204 -7.33 -10.72 -5.17
N LYS A 205 -6.20 -10.05 -5.43
CA LYS A 205 -4.98 -10.68 -5.92
C LYS A 205 -4.51 -11.79 -4.99
N ASN A 206 -4.32 -11.48 -3.70
CA ASN A 206 -3.84 -12.44 -2.71
C ASN A 206 -4.81 -13.61 -2.56
N TRP A 207 -6.12 -13.34 -2.53
CA TRP A 207 -7.13 -14.40 -2.50
C TRP A 207 -6.99 -15.33 -3.71
N PHE A 208 -6.84 -14.76 -4.90
CA PHE A 208 -6.73 -15.53 -6.14
C PHE A 208 -5.47 -16.39 -6.18
N SER A 209 -4.32 -15.87 -5.74
CA SER A 209 -3.05 -16.58 -5.80
C SER A 209 -2.82 -17.54 -4.63
N GLU A 210 -3.39 -17.29 -3.45
CA GLU A 210 -3.05 -18.02 -2.21
C GLU A 210 -4.20 -18.86 -1.65
N GLU A 211 -5.45 -18.45 -1.89
CA GLU A 211 -6.63 -19.03 -1.22
C GLU A 211 -7.58 -19.74 -2.18
N ALA A 212 -7.61 -19.36 -3.46
CA ALA A 212 -8.43 -20.00 -4.48
C ALA A 212 -7.86 -21.38 -4.82
N HIS A 213 -8.27 -22.41 -4.07
CA HIS A 213 -7.85 -23.81 -4.27
C HIS A 213 -8.52 -24.48 -5.49
N TYR A 214 -8.38 -23.88 -6.68
CA TYR A 214 -8.93 -24.35 -7.94
C TYR A 214 -7.83 -24.45 -9.01
N GLU A 215 -8.03 -25.32 -10.00
CA GLU A 215 -7.07 -25.55 -11.07
C GLU A 215 -7.81 -25.73 -12.41
N LYS A 216 -7.22 -25.21 -13.50
CA LYS A 216 -7.67 -25.42 -14.89
C LYS A 216 -9.10 -24.94 -15.13
N GLY A 217 -9.36 -23.65 -14.94
CA GLY A 217 -10.70 -23.09 -15.10
C GLY A 217 -10.74 -21.57 -15.13
N LYS A 218 -11.96 -21.03 -15.17
CA LYS A 218 -12.25 -19.59 -15.11
C LYS A 218 -13.16 -19.28 -13.93
N ILE A 219 -12.76 -18.32 -13.12
CA ILE A 219 -13.56 -17.67 -12.09
C ILE A 219 -14.12 -16.38 -12.70
N THR A 220 -15.44 -16.21 -12.64
CA THR A 220 -16.11 -14.96 -13.04
C THR A 220 -16.87 -14.42 -11.84
N LEU A 221 -16.55 -13.19 -11.41
CA LEU A 221 -17.15 -12.53 -10.26
C LEU A 221 -17.77 -11.20 -10.66
N ASP A 222 -18.96 -10.93 -10.13
CA ASP A 222 -19.60 -9.62 -10.12
C ASP A 222 -19.70 -9.12 -8.68
N TYR A 223 -20.08 -7.87 -8.47
CA TYR A 223 -20.09 -7.25 -7.16
C TYR A 223 -21.47 -6.82 -6.68
N GLU A 224 -21.62 -6.79 -5.36
CA GLU A 224 -22.66 -6.05 -4.68
C GLU A 224 -22.02 -5.21 -3.56
N ILE A 225 -22.27 -3.89 -3.57
CA ILE A 225 -21.95 -3.05 -2.42
C ILE A 225 -22.98 -3.33 -1.33
N LYS A 226 -22.53 -3.92 -0.23
CA LYS A 226 -23.37 -4.34 0.90
C LYS A 226 -23.53 -3.25 1.96
N THR A 227 -22.44 -2.53 2.23
CA THR A 227 -22.44 -1.38 3.15
C THR A 227 -21.48 -0.33 2.61
N LEU A 228 -21.91 0.93 2.55
CA LEU A 228 -21.01 2.09 2.41
C LEU A 228 -21.51 3.20 3.33
N ASN A 229 -20.73 3.50 4.37
CA ASN A 229 -20.96 4.61 5.28
C ASN A 229 -19.62 5.26 5.67
N ASN A 230 -19.62 6.14 6.67
CA ASN A 230 -18.40 6.87 7.07
C ASN A 230 -17.31 5.99 7.70
N ASP A 231 -17.68 4.79 8.17
CA ASP A 231 -16.82 3.93 8.98
C ASP A 231 -16.45 2.63 8.25
N ILE A 232 -17.40 2.06 7.49
CA ILE A 232 -17.28 0.76 6.83
C ILE A 232 -17.63 0.86 5.35
N TYR A 233 -16.79 0.22 4.53
CA TYR A 233 -17.12 -0.17 3.17
C TYR A 233 -17.02 -1.69 3.04
N SER A 234 -18.10 -2.33 2.59
CA SER A 234 -18.20 -3.78 2.46
C SER A 234 -18.78 -4.17 1.12
N ILE A 235 -18.07 -5.05 0.42
CA ILE A 235 -18.37 -5.56 -0.92
C ILE A 235 -18.49 -7.08 -0.83
N LEU A 236 -19.53 -7.62 -1.48
CA LEU A 236 -19.62 -9.04 -1.78
C LEU A 236 -19.27 -9.23 -3.25
N LEU A 237 -18.18 -9.93 -3.54
CA LEU A 237 -17.92 -10.46 -4.88
C LEU A 237 -18.55 -11.84 -4.97
N HIS A 238 -19.32 -12.12 -6.01
CA HIS A 238 -19.93 -13.43 -6.20
C HIS A 238 -20.09 -13.80 -7.66
N GLY A 239 -20.11 -15.10 -7.94
CA GLY A 239 -20.27 -15.59 -9.29
C GLY A 239 -19.99 -17.08 -9.40
N ILE A 240 -19.24 -17.48 -10.41
CA ILE A 240 -19.03 -18.89 -10.75
C ILE A 240 -17.57 -19.21 -11.01
N TYR A 241 -17.16 -20.39 -10.59
CA TYR A 241 -16.01 -21.11 -11.14
C TYR A 241 -16.51 -22.12 -12.17
N ASP A 242 -15.87 -22.17 -13.34
CA ASP A 242 -16.17 -23.09 -14.44
C ASP A 242 -14.87 -23.70 -15.00
N ASN A 243 -14.78 -25.03 -15.03
CA ASN A 243 -13.66 -25.76 -15.66
C ASN A 243 -14.05 -26.48 -16.96
N GLY A 244 -15.24 -26.23 -17.49
CA GLY A 244 -15.82 -26.84 -18.68
C GLY A 244 -16.56 -28.16 -18.44
N GLU A 245 -16.38 -28.80 -17.28
CA GLU A 245 -17.09 -30.04 -16.91
C GLU A 245 -18.19 -29.79 -15.87
N TRP A 246 -17.90 -28.93 -14.89
CA TRP A 246 -18.83 -28.58 -13.82
C TRP A 246 -18.62 -27.12 -13.40
N GLN A 247 -19.64 -26.59 -12.73
CA GLN A 247 -19.63 -25.23 -12.20
C GLN A 247 -19.86 -25.25 -10.68
N LYS A 248 -19.27 -24.30 -9.98
CA LYS A 248 -19.53 -24.02 -8.56
C LYS A 248 -19.76 -22.54 -8.34
N ASN A 249 -20.64 -22.23 -7.39
CA ASN A 249 -20.80 -20.86 -6.95
C ASN A 249 -19.58 -20.42 -6.15
N MET A 250 -19.15 -19.18 -6.36
CA MET A 250 -18.01 -18.58 -5.69
C MET A 250 -18.46 -17.28 -5.03
N ALA A 251 -17.92 -16.97 -3.86
CA ALA A 251 -18.10 -15.69 -3.21
C ALA A 251 -16.86 -15.30 -2.40
N ILE A 252 -16.59 -14.01 -2.34
CA ILE A 252 -15.54 -13.39 -1.54
C ILE A 252 -16.14 -12.16 -0.87
N GLY A 253 -15.80 -11.98 0.41
CA GLY A 253 -16.20 -10.82 1.17
C GLY A 253 -15.03 -9.87 1.30
N LEU A 254 -15.26 -8.58 1.10
CA LEU A 254 -14.27 -7.55 1.31
C LEU A 254 -14.88 -6.54 2.28
N THR A 255 -14.30 -6.36 3.45
CA THR A 255 -14.78 -5.38 4.44
C THR A 255 -13.61 -4.55 4.92
N MET A 256 -13.75 -3.22 4.86
CA MET A 256 -12.68 -2.29 5.21
C MET A 256 -13.18 -1.13 6.06
N SER A 257 -12.25 -0.56 6.82
CA SER A 257 -12.43 0.69 7.55
C SER A 257 -12.21 1.88 6.60
N MET A 258 -13.24 2.70 6.45
CA MET A 258 -13.17 3.93 5.66
C MET A 258 -12.29 5.00 6.30
N SER A 259 -12.18 5.00 7.63
CA SER A 259 -11.40 5.98 8.38
C SER A 259 -9.90 5.69 8.41
N ASN A 260 -9.49 4.44 8.14
CA ASN A 260 -8.08 4.02 8.22
C ASN A 260 -7.50 3.49 6.91
N GLY A 261 -8.33 3.28 5.88
CA GLY A 261 -7.82 2.76 4.61
C GLY A 261 -7.37 1.31 4.66
N GLN A 262 -7.96 0.48 5.53
CA GLN A 262 -7.45 -0.87 5.81
C GLN A 262 -8.55 -1.94 5.76
N MET A 263 -8.19 -3.12 5.24
CA MET A 263 -9.02 -4.32 5.32
C MET A 263 -9.19 -4.76 6.77
N LEU A 264 -10.43 -5.00 7.19
CA LEU A 264 -10.74 -5.46 8.53
C LEU A 264 -10.79 -7.00 8.54
N PRO A 265 -9.98 -7.68 9.38
CA PRO A 265 -10.16 -9.09 9.60
C PRO A 265 -11.42 -9.34 10.44
N LYS A 266 -12.00 -10.53 10.30
CA LYS A 266 -13.22 -10.95 11.01
C LYS A 266 -13.05 -10.91 12.54
N THR A 267 -11.83 -11.10 13.02
CA THR A 267 -11.46 -11.03 14.44
C THR A 267 -11.82 -9.70 15.08
N VAL A 268 -11.84 -8.60 14.31
CA VAL A 268 -12.30 -7.30 14.80
C VAL A 268 -13.75 -7.36 15.34
N PHE A 269 -14.55 -8.33 14.92
CA PHE A 269 -15.96 -8.43 15.30
C PHE A 269 -16.27 -9.50 16.35
N ALA A 270 -15.26 -10.25 16.81
CA ALA A 270 -15.44 -11.38 17.72
C ALA A 270 -14.30 -11.48 18.75
N THR A 271 -14.63 -11.83 19.99
CA THR A 271 -13.64 -12.00 21.07
C THR A 271 -13.02 -13.39 21.14
N ASP A 272 -13.51 -14.34 20.34
CA ASP A 272 -13.07 -15.74 20.37
C ASP A 272 -12.13 -16.01 19.18
N GLU A 273 -11.12 -16.85 19.38
CA GLU A 273 -10.27 -17.39 18.29
C GLU A 273 -11.15 -18.20 17.32
N GLU A 274 -11.67 -17.57 16.28
CA GLU A 274 -12.45 -18.26 15.26
C GLU A 274 -11.52 -19.00 14.29
N GLN A 275 -11.69 -20.33 14.20
CA GLN A 275 -11.07 -21.15 13.17
C GLN A 275 -11.82 -20.95 11.85
N GLY A 276 -11.20 -20.28 10.88
CA GLY A 276 -11.76 -20.04 9.54
C GLY A 276 -10.97 -19.03 8.72
N SER A 277 -11.42 -18.72 7.50
CA SER A 277 -10.86 -17.62 6.70
C SER A 277 -11.14 -16.29 7.40
N LEU A 278 -10.08 -15.52 7.67
CA LEU A 278 -10.15 -14.25 8.38
C LEU A 278 -10.86 -13.15 7.59
N TYR A 279 -10.95 -13.28 6.27
CA TYR A 279 -11.43 -12.21 5.40
C TYR A 279 -12.67 -12.58 4.58
N ASP A 280 -13.08 -13.85 4.55
CA ASP A 280 -14.26 -14.27 3.77
C ASP A 280 -15.58 -14.00 4.51
N PHE A 281 -15.88 -12.71 4.68
CA PHE A 281 -17.12 -12.22 5.25
C PHE A 281 -17.46 -10.84 4.68
N TYR A 282 -18.74 -10.50 4.73
CA TYR A 282 -19.21 -9.15 4.41
C TYR A 282 -20.16 -8.64 5.49
N MET A 283 -20.35 -7.33 5.51
CA MET A 283 -21.29 -6.66 6.38
C MET A 283 -22.43 -6.06 5.56
N ASP A 284 -23.66 -6.41 5.94
CA ASP A 284 -24.89 -5.85 5.37
C ASP A 284 -25.76 -5.36 6.52
N ASN A 285 -26.06 -4.05 6.56
CA ASN A 285 -26.92 -3.43 7.56
C ASN A 285 -26.58 -3.85 9.01
N ASN A 286 -25.33 -3.61 9.43
CA ASN A 286 -24.83 -3.95 10.77
C ASN A 286 -24.96 -5.45 11.12
N THR A 287 -25.01 -6.33 10.12
CA THR A 287 -25.05 -7.77 10.30
C THR A 287 -23.89 -8.38 9.54
N LEU A 288 -23.12 -9.22 10.22
CA LEU A 288 -22.00 -9.95 9.65
C LEU A 288 -22.50 -11.25 9.03
N TYR A 289 -22.11 -11.47 7.78
CA TYR A 289 -22.36 -12.68 7.02
C TYR A 289 -21.02 -13.34 6.68
N ALA A 290 -20.84 -14.57 7.14
CA ALA A 290 -19.67 -15.36 6.76
C ALA A 290 -19.91 -16.10 5.45
N ILE A 291 -18.83 -16.27 4.71
CA ILE A 291 -18.78 -17.07 3.50
C ILE A 291 -18.03 -18.34 3.84
N LYS A 292 -18.66 -19.49 3.59
CA LYS A 292 -18.14 -20.81 3.97
C LYS A 292 -18.16 -21.74 2.78
N ASP A 293 -17.23 -22.67 2.74
CA ASP A 293 -17.24 -23.71 1.72
C ASP A 293 -18.39 -24.70 1.96
N GLY A 294 -19.29 -24.74 0.99
CA GLY A 294 -20.41 -25.66 0.93
C GLY A 294 -20.20 -26.76 -0.11
N LYS A 295 -21.20 -27.64 -0.22
CA LYS A 295 -21.15 -28.77 -1.17
C LYS A 295 -21.17 -28.32 -2.63
N ASP A 296 -21.94 -27.28 -2.93
CA ASP A 296 -22.17 -26.77 -4.29
C ASP A 296 -21.44 -25.43 -4.55
N GLY A 297 -20.43 -25.11 -3.73
CA GLY A 297 -19.70 -23.84 -3.77
C GLY A 297 -19.86 -23.04 -2.48
N SER A 298 -19.59 -21.74 -2.54
CA SER A 298 -19.69 -20.84 -1.39
C SER A 298 -21.12 -20.73 -0.85
N GLU A 299 -21.28 -20.88 0.46
CA GLU A 299 -22.52 -20.70 1.21
C GLU A 299 -22.43 -19.43 2.07
N LEU A 300 -23.49 -18.62 2.04
CA LEU A 300 -23.59 -17.39 2.83
C LEU A 300 -24.39 -17.67 4.09
N ALA A 301 -23.82 -17.37 5.25
CA ALA A 301 -24.46 -17.59 6.54
C ALA A 301 -24.48 -16.32 7.37
N GLU A 302 -25.68 -15.90 7.80
CA GLU A 302 -25.82 -14.88 8.83
C GLU A 302 -25.19 -15.37 10.13
N GLU A 303 -24.33 -14.56 10.73
CA GLU A 303 -23.67 -14.92 11.98
C GLU A 303 -24.18 -14.09 13.15
N ARG A 304 -24.02 -12.77 13.07
CA ARG A 304 -24.27 -11.89 14.22
C ARG A 304 -24.52 -10.45 13.80
N LYS A 305 -25.12 -9.69 14.72
CA LYS A 305 -25.19 -8.23 14.61
C LYS A 305 -23.90 -7.60 15.13
N ILE A 306 -23.54 -6.49 14.51
CA ILE A 306 -22.32 -5.74 14.74
C ILE A 306 -22.67 -4.32 15.16
N GLU A 307 -22.03 -3.85 16.22
CA GLU A 307 -22.00 -2.47 16.66
C GLU A 307 -20.55 -1.98 16.54
N PHE A 308 -20.17 -1.57 15.32
CA PHE A 308 -18.82 -1.11 15.01
C PHE A 308 -18.71 0.39 15.28
N HIS A 309 -17.67 0.79 16.01
CA HIS A 309 -17.37 2.21 16.23
C HIS A 309 -16.24 2.65 15.30
N GLY A 310 -16.47 3.68 14.49
CA GLY A 310 -15.41 4.27 13.67
C GLY A 310 -14.24 4.75 14.55
N TYR A 311 -13.01 4.51 14.08
CA TYR A 311 -11.79 4.96 14.77
C TYR A 311 -10.77 5.46 13.74
N SER A 312 -9.95 6.44 14.11
CA SER A 312 -8.83 6.91 13.29
C SER A 312 -7.50 6.58 13.95
N MET A 313 -6.56 6.04 13.18
CA MET A 313 -5.18 5.86 13.64
C MET A 313 -4.43 7.19 13.62
N LYS A 314 -4.06 7.68 14.81
CA LYS A 314 -3.17 8.84 14.98
C LYS A 314 -1.74 8.35 15.10
N LYS A 315 -0.92 8.69 14.11
CA LYS A 315 0.51 8.43 14.13
C LYS A 315 1.24 9.63 14.73
N LYS A 316 2.15 9.36 15.67
CA LYS A 316 3.03 10.38 16.21
C LYS A 316 4.47 9.92 16.10
N GLU A 317 5.24 10.69 15.35
CA GLU A 317 6.68 10.53 15.19
C GLU A 317 7.42 11.61 15.96
N GLY A 318 8.64 11.28 16.38
CA GLY A 318 9.54 12.20 17.03
C GLY A 318 10.95 11.64 17.07
N ASN A 319 11.89 12.52 17.37
CA ASN A 319 13.30 12.18 17.48
C ASN A 319 13.80 12.54 18.87
N LEU A 320 14.67 11.70 19.41
CA LEU A 320 15.43 11.99 20.61
C LEU A 320 16.78 12.58 20.24
N TYR A 321 17.17 13.61 20.98
CA TYR A 321 18.44 14.30 20.78
C TYR A 321 19.25 14.32 22.07
N SER A 322 20.57 14.28 21.93
CA SER A 322 21.52 14.48 23.02
C SER A 322 21.54 15.93 23.52
N SER A 323 22.26 16.21 24.61
CA SER A 323 22.44 17.59 25.10
C SER A 323 23.27 18.48 24.19
N ASN A 324 24.07 17.91 23.27
CA ASN A 324 24.78 18.68 22.25
C ASN A 324 24.00 18.76 20.92
N GLY A 325 22.76 18.27 20.88
CA GLY A 325 21.84 18.41 19.75
C GLY A 325 22.03 17.37 18.64
N LEU A 326 22.77 16.29 18.89
CA LEU A 326 22.91 15.18 17.97
C LEU A 326 21.69 14.27 18.05
N TRP A 327 21.21 13.78 16.91
CA TRP A 327 20.19 12.76 16.86
C TRP A 327 20.68 11.48 17.56
N ILE A 328 19.82 10.89 18.38
CA ILE A 328 20.10 9.66 19.13
C ILE A 328 19.23 8.52 18.63
N ALA A 329 17.93 8.76 18.45
CA ALA A 329 16.97 7.70 18.19
C ALA A 329 15.66 8.22 17.61
N ASP A 330 15.00 7.36 16.84
CA ASP A 330 13.65 7.58 16.34
C ASP A 330 12.60 7.03 17.30
N VAL A 331 11.48 7.74 17.41
CA VAL A 331 10.39 7.38 18.30
C VAL A 331 9.07 7.46 17.55
N TYR A 332 8.29 6.38 17.65
CA TYR A 332 7.04 6.21 16.93
C TYR A 332 5.97 5.64 17.85
N TYR A 333 4.75 6.13 17.73
CA TYR A 333 3.59 5.58 18.44
C TYR A 333 2.32 5.75 17.61
N GLU A 334 1.58 4.67 17.41
CA GLU A 334 0.23 4.67 16.86
C GLU A 334 -0.83 4.68 17.96
N LEU A 335 -1.85 5.52 17.81
CA LEU A 335 -2.94 5.66 18.75
C LEU A 335 -4.28 5.54 18.04
N PRO A 336 -5.11 4.53 18.33
CA PRO A 336 -6.46 4.44 17.81
C PRO A 336 -7.36 5.42 18.57
N GLU A 337 -7.90 6.42 17.90
CA GLU A 337 -8.86 7.37 18.47
C GLU A 337 -10.27 7.06 17.97
N ILE A 338 -11.18 6.72 18.87
CA ILE A 338 -12.58 6.40 18.55
C ILE A 338 -13.31 7.70 18.20
N LEU A 339 -14.03 7.70 17.07
CA LEU A 339 -14.64 8.90 16.47
C LEU A 339 -16.01 9.26 17.05
N GLU A 340 -16.56 8.41 17.91
CA GLU A 340 -17.83 8.66 18.56
C GLU A 340 -17.73 9.74 19.65
N TYR A 341 -18.77 10.58 19.73
CA TYR A 341 -18.88 11.66 20.72
C TYR A 341 -19.83 11.27 21.87
N SER A 342 -19.30 10.56 22.86
CA SER A 342 -19.93 10.35 24.18
C SER A 342 -18.98 10.74 25.32
N GLU A 343 -19.50 10.92 26.55
CA GLU A 343 -18.67 11.26 27.72
C GLU A 343 -17.70 10.12 28.03
N GLU A 344 -18.19 8.89 27.90
CA GLU A 344 -17.48 7.64 28.14
C GLU A 344 -16.36 7.42 27.12
N VAL A 345 -16.65 7.56 25.82
CA VAL A 345 -15.63 7.45 24.74
C VAL A 345 -14.60 8.57 24.87
N THR A 346 -15.01 9.78 25.25
CA THR A 346 -14.07 10.89 25.51
C THR A 346 -13.10 10.57 26.65
N ALA A 347 -13.59 9.91 27.71
CA ALA A 347 -12.75 9.47 28.82
C ALA A 347 -11.75 8.39 28.39
N ILE A 348 -12.19 7.40 27.60
CA ILE A 348 -11.31 6.36 27.02
C ILE A 348 -10.23 6.97 26.13
N ASN A 349 -10.61 7.83 25.17
CA ASN A 349 -9.65 8.52 24.32
C ASN A 349 -8.63 9.36 25.13
N ALA A 350 -9.06 9.97 26.24
CA ALA A 350 -8.16 10.71 27.13
C ALA A 350 -7.18 9.78 27.87
N LEU A 351 -7.61 8.58 28.27
CA LEU A 351 -6.74 7.56 28.87
C LEU A 351 -5.70 7.06 27.88
N MET A 352 -6.11 6.71 26.66
CA MET A 352 -5.19 6.28 25.59
C MET A 352 -4.16 7.38 25.27
N ARG A 353 -4.59 8.65 25.14
CA ARG A 353 -3.67 9.78 24.94
C ARG A 353 -2.70 9.98 26.09
N LYS A 354 -3.13 9.72 27.33
CA LYS A 354 -2.25 9.77 28.50
C LYS A 354 -1.19 8.66 28.44
N ASP A 355 -1.56 7.47 27.98
CA ASP A 355 -0.62 6.35 27.79
C ASP A 355 0.46 6.68 26.75
N MET A 356 0.05 7.18 25.57
CA MET A 356 0.99 7.71 24.57
C MET A 356 1.84 8.85 25.15
N GLY A 357 1.24 9.74 25.95
CA GLY A 357 1.95 10.82 26.62
C GLY A 357 3.04 10.33 27.56
N ARG A 358 2.78 9.27 28.32
CA ARG A 358 3.77 8.61 29.20
C ARG A 358 4.90 7.98 28.39
N PHE A 359 4.60 7.37 27.25
CA PHE A 359 5.61 6.79 26.38
C PHE A 359 6.63 7.84 25.92
N PHE A 360 6.18 8.98 25.38
CA PHE A 360 7.09 10.03 24.90
C PHE A 360 7.81 10.78 26.03
N ASN A 361 7.11 11.10 27.12
CA ASN A 361 7.65 11.99 28.16
C ASN A 361 8.42 11.26 29.26
N GLU A 362 8.23 9.95 29.41
CA GLU A 362 8.91 9.15 30.44
C GLU A 362 9.76 8.09 29.78
N LEU A 363 9.16 7.09 29.12
CA LEU A 363 9.91 5.92 28.62
C LEU A 363 10.97 6.29 27.59
N ALA A 364 10.59 7.00 26.53
CA ALA A 364 11.52 7.39 25.46
C ALA A 364 12.62 8.31 26.00
N GLN A 365 12.26 9.26 26.86
CA GLN A 365 13.23 10.18 27.47
C GLN A 365 14.23 9.45 28.37
N GLU A 366 13.75 8.58 29.27
CA GLU A 366 14.59 7.80 30.19
C GLU A 366 15.52 6.84 29.45
N ALA A 367 15.03 6.20 28.37
CA ALA A 367 15.85 5.39 27.48
C ALA A 367 16.93 6.23 26.78
N GLY A 368 16.57 7.42 26.27
CA GLY A 368 17.50 8.36 25.65
C GLY A 368 18.59 8.85 26.61
N GLU A 369 18.28 9.03 27.90
CA GLU A 369 19.29 9.37 28.92
C GLU A 369 20.31 8.24 29.15
N CYS A 370 19.88 6.98 29.15
CA CYS A 370 20.80 5.83 29.27
C CYS A 370 21.79 5.79 28.11
N VAL A 371 21.29 6.07 26.91
CA VAL A 371 22.12 6.20 25.72
C VAL A 371 23.09 7.35 26.00
N LYS A 372 22.59 8.59 26.20
CA LYS A 372 23.38 9.81 26.44
C LYS A 372 24.54 9.63 27.43
N ASN A 373 24.33 9.03 28.61
CA ASN A 373 25.37 8.89 29.62
C ASN A 373 26.60 8.10 29.15
N GLN A 374 26.46 7.23 28.14
CA GLN A 374 27.59 6.58 27.50
C GLN A 374 28.27 7.43 26.42
N PHE A 375 27.58 8.40 25.83
CA PHE A 375 28.12 9.28 24.78
C PHE A 375 28.82 10.52 25.34
N ASP A 376 28.51 10.95 26.56
CA ASP A 376 29.15 12.12 27.18
C ASP A 376 30.65 11.90 27.47
N GLU A 377 31.15 10.65 27.44
CA GLU A 377 32.58 10.31 27.65
C GLU A 377 33.41 10.19 26.36
N VAL A 378 32.79 10.20 25.18
CA VAL A 378 33.48 9.98 23.89
C VAL A 378 33.21 11.16 22.96
N GLU A 379 34.26 11.82 22.45
CA GLU A 379 34.15 12.92 21.47
C GLU A 379 33.60 12.40 20.12
N TYR A 380 32.28 12.22 20.00
CA TYR A 380 31.63 12.00 18.72
C TYR A 380 31.33 13.33 18.03
N ARG A 381 31.55 13.41 16.72
CA ARG A 381 31.48 14.68 15.97
C ARG A 381 30.35 14.71 14.93
N SER A 382 29.65 13.60 14.70
CA SER A 382 28.59 13.52 13.70
C SER A 382 27.57 12.39 13.94
N GLU A 383 26.38 12.52 13.35
CA GLU A 383 25.32 11.49 13.31
C GLU A 383 25.82 10.18 12.67
N HIS A 384 26.71 10.30 11.68
CA HIS A 384 27.37 9.17 11.03
C HIS A 384 28.21 8.30 11.99
N ASP A 385 28.75 8.90 13.07
CA ASP A 385 29.49 8.15 14.09
C ASP A 385 28.54 7.26 14.93
N VAL A 386 27.29 7.69 15.13
CA VAL A 386 26.25 6.92 15.82
C VAL A 386 25.78 5.76 14.94
N GLU A 387 25.46 6.04 13.67
CA GLU A 387 25.06 5.02 12.68
C GLU A 387 26.13 3.94 12.48
N ALA A 388 27.40 4.33 12.34
CA ALA A 388 28.51 3.40 12.09
C ALA A 388 28.81 2.45 13.27
N LEU A 389 28.43 2.83 14.49
CA LEU A 389 28.68 2.03 15.71
C LEU A 389 27.58 1.01 15.99
N PHE A 390 26.32 1.35 15.70
CA PHE A 390 25.17 0.51 16.05
C PHE A 390 24.53 -0.20 14.86
N GLY A 391 24.89 0.18 13.63
CA GLY A 391 24.33 -0.37 12.40
C GLY A 391 22.89 0.06 12.17
N GLU A 392 22.35 -0.23 10.98
CA GLU A 392 20.92 -0.04 10.73
C GLU A 392 20.10 -1.15 11.41
N PRO A 393 19.00 -0.80 12.11
CA PRO A 393 18.31 0.49 12.06
C PRO A 393 18.52 1.30 13.35
N GLY A 394 19.74 1.72 13.69
CA GLY A 394 20.02 2.64 14.79
C GLY A 394 19.37 2.31 16.15
N TYR A 395 19.19 3.33 16.98
CA TYR A 395 18.38 3.23 18.20
C TYR A 395 16.94 3.68 17.92
N TYR A 396 15.97 2.99 18.50
CA TYR A 396 14.56 3.32 18.30
C TYR A 396 13.65 2.85 19.43
N CYS A 397 12.49 3.51 19.53
CA CYS A 397 11.34 3.11 20.36
C CYS A 397 10.06 3.22 19.52
N TYR A 398 9.52 2.08 19.08
CA TYR A 398 8.35 2.03 18.22
C TYR A 398 7.20 1.29 18.90
N VAL A 399 5.98 1.77 18.64
CA VAL A 399 4.74 1.11 19.05
C VAL A 399 3.76 1.16 17.88
N ASP A 400 3.58 0.03 17.22
CA ASP A 400 2.52 -0.19 16.24
C ASP A 400 1.25 -0.65 16.95
N THR A 401 0.09 -0.39 16.36
CA THR A 401 -1.19 -0.75 16.99
C THR A 401 -2.09 -1.55 16.06
N GLU A 402 -2.65 -2.61 16.61
CA GLU A 402 -3.66 -3.45 15.96
C GLU A 402 -4.96 -3.43 16.76
N ILE A 403 -6.10 -3.40 16.07
CA ILE A 403 -7.41 -3.55 16.71
C ILE A 403 -7.71 -5.03 16.87
N LEU A 404 -7.72 -5.49 18.12
CA LEU A 404 -8.08 -6.86 18.47
C LEU A 404 -9.57 -7.10 18.24
N TYR A 405 -10.42 -6.18 18.73
CA TYR A 405 -11.86 -6.26 18.54
C TYR A 405 -12.55 -4.91 18.76
N ASN A 406 -13.69 -4.68 18.11
CA ASN A 406 -14.48 -3.46 18.11
C ASN A 406 -15.95 -3.83 17.84
N ASN A 407 -16.62 -4.28 18.89
CA ASN A 407 -18.03 -4.72 18.83
C ASN A 407 -18.65 -4.70 20.23
N GLU A 408 -19.99 -4.69 20.31
CA GLU A 408 -20.77 -4.78 21.56
C GLU A 408 -20.35 -3.74 22.62
N GLY A 409 -20.01 -2.52 22.18
CA GLY A 409 -19.56 -1.43 23.04
C GLY A 409 -18.23 -1.68 23.73
N ARG A 410 -17.38 -2.55 23.16
CA ARG A 410 -16.04 -2.82 23.66
C ARG A 410 -15.00 -2.61 22.56
N PHE A 411 -13.84 -2.13 22.97
CA PHE A 411 -12.73 -1.83 22.07
C PHE A 411 -11.44 -2.44 22.63
N GLY A 412 -10.86 -3.38 21.90
CA GLY A 412 -9.62 -4.06 22.23
C GLY A 412 -8.49 -3.66 21.30
N VAL A 413 -7.31 -3.48 21.88
CA VAL A 413 -6.12 -2.99 21.19
C VAL A 413 -4.93 -3.87 21.58
N ILE A 414 -4.13 -4.27 20.59
CA ILE A 414 -2.79 -4.83 20.79
C ILE A 414 -1.77 -3.74 20.45
N TYR A 415 -0.89 -3.46 21.39
CA TYR A 415 0.28 -2.61 21.20
C TYR A 415 1.49 -3.50 20.93
N HIS A 416 2.01 -3.42 19.72
CA HIS A 416 3.22 -4.09 19.27
C HIS A 416 4.41 -3.17 19.52
N TYR A 417 5.13 -3.36 20.62
CA TYR A 417 6.25 -2.48 20.98
C TYR A 417 7.59 -3.10 20.61
N LYS A 418 8.47 -2.28 20.02
CA LYS A 418 9.84 -2.65 19.68
C LYS A 418 10.79 -1.54 20.09
N ILE A 419 11.69 -1.87 21.00
CA ILE A 419 12.64 -0.93 21.61
C ILE A 419 14.02 -1.52 21.42
N ASN A 420 14.83 -0.77 20.67
CA ASN A 420 16.25 -1.03 20.52
C ASN A 420 17.00 0.19 21.03
N MET A 421 17.29 0.18 22.32
CA MET A 421 18.11 1.16 23.01
C MET A 421 19.24 0.39 23.73
N MET A 422 19.94 1.03 24.67
CA MET A 422 20.81 0.29 25.61
C MET A 422 20.05 -0.79 26.40
N VAL A 423 18.72 -0.64 26.52
CA VAL A 423 17.78 -1.68 26.93
C VAL A 423 16.99 -2.12 25.71
N THR A 424 17.01 -3.40 25.40
CA THR A 424 16.19 -3.99 24.33
C THR A 424 14.90 -4.57 24.89
N GLY A 425 13.81 -4.40 24.15
CA GLY A 425 12.50 -4.93 24.52
C GLY A 425 11.62 -5.04 23.30
N GLU A 426 11.03 -6.22 23.10
CA GLU A 426 10.06 -6.48 22.05
C GLU A 426 8.92 -7.31 22.65
N GLY A 427 7.69 -7.03 22.26
CA GLY A 427 6.54 -7.78 22.71
C GLY A 427 5.20 -7.14 22.33
N GLU A 428 4.15 -7.81 22.79
CA GLU A 428 2.76 -7.42 22.57
C GLU A 428 2.12 -7.12 23.93
N ALA A 429 1.29 -6.09 23.97
CA ALA A 429 0.54 -5.73 25.16
C ALA A 429 -0.91 -5.43 24.82
N ILE A 430 -1.84 -6.01 25.58
CA ILE A 430 -3.26 -5.89 25.32
C ILE A 430 -3.90 -4.85 26.24
N ALA A 431 -4.77 -4.03 25.66
CA ALA A 431 -5.69 -3.17 26.39
C ALA A 431 -7.13 -3.34 25.89
N VAL A 432 -8.09 -3.34 26.80
CA VAL A 432 -9.49 -3.62 26.56
C VAL A 432 -10.33 -2.59 27.28
N TYR A 433 -11.16 -1.86 26.53
CA TYR A 433 -11.94 -0.73 26.99
C TYR A 433 -13.43 -1.02 26.87
N ASP A 434 -14.22 -0.62 27.88
CA ASP A 434 -15.68 -0.58 27.82
C ASP A 434 -16.12 0.82 27.40
N LEU A 435 -16.70 0.95 26.21
CA LEU A 435 -17.12 2.22 25.65
C LEU A 435 -18.45 2.71 26.24
N ASN A 436 -19.23 1.82 26.85
CA ASN A 436 -20.50 2.15 27.49
C ASN A 436 -20.32 2.64 28.93
N GLU A 437 -19.28 2.16 29.62
CA GLU A 437 -18.98 2.54 31.00
C GLU A 437 -17.82 3.54 31.10
N GLY A 438 -17.01 3.69 30.04
CA GLY A 438 -15.85 4.57 30.02
C GLY A 438 -14.69 4.04 30.89
N GLU A 439 -14.60 2.72 31.05
CA GLU A 439 -13.65 2.05 31.94
C GLU A 439 -12.66 1.14 31.20
N ILE A 440 -11.52 0.86 31.84
CA ILE A 440 -10.54 -0.11 31.38
C ILE A 440 -10.88 -1.46 31.99
N LEU A 441 -11.16 -2.45 31.14
CA LEU A 441 -11.45 -3.83 31.55
C LEU A 441 -10.18 -4.67 31.69
N GLU A 442 -9.22 -4.48 30.77
CA GLU A 442 -7.89 -5.10 30.81
C GLU A 442 -6.84 -4.08 30.35
N TYR A 443 -5.68 -4.06 31.00
CA TYR A 443 -4.55 -3.24 30.56
C TYR A 443 -3.24 -3.85 31.05
N GLN A 444 -2.43 -4.28 30.09
CA GLN A 444 -1.08 -4.79 30.33
C GLN A 444 -0.10 -3.61 30.30
N ASP A 445 0.36 -3.18 31.49
CA ASP A 445 1.25 -2.03 31.66
C ASP A 445 2.71 -2.34 31.28
N TRP A 446 2.93 -2.63 29.99
CA TRP A 446 4.23 -2.97 29.43
C TRP A 446 5.26 -1.84 29.58
N GLN A 447 4.81 -0.58 29.52
CA GLN A 447 5.67 0.59 29.69
C GLN A 447 6.35 0.59 31.06
N LYS A 448 5.67 0.11 32.11
CA LYS A 448 6.24 0.01 33.46
C LYS A 448 7.34 -1.04 33.50
N GLU A 449 7.12 -2.20 32.89
CA GLU A 449 8.11 -3.27 32.86
C GLU A 449 9.40 -2.83 32.15
N ILE A 450 9.27 -2.07 31.06
CA ILE A 450 10.42 -1.51 30.36
C ILE A 450 11.12 -0.44 31.20
N LEU A 451 10.38 0.47 31.82
CA LEU A 451 10.96 1.48 32.72
C LEU A 451 11.74 0.85 33.88
N GLU A 452 11.24 -0.25 34.46
CA GLU A 452 11.95 -0.99 35.50
C GLU A 452 13.26 -1.62 34.99
N LYS A 453 13.28 -2.10 33.73
CA LYS A 453 14.53 -2.59 33.09
C LYS A 453 15.54 -1.45 32.88
N ILE A 454 15.07 -0.28 32.45
CA ILE A 454 15.90 0.93 32.28
C ILE A 454 16.51 1.35 33.62
N GLU A 455 15.70 1.42 34.68
CA GLU A 455 16.18 1.80 36.02
C GLU A 455 17.22 0.80 36.55
N LYS A 456 16.97 -0.51 36.39
CA LYS A 456 17.95 -1.54 36.77
C LYS A 456 19.27 -1.38 36.03
N TYR A 457 19.21 -1.10 34.73
CA TYR A 457 20.40 -0.86 33.92
C TYR A 457 21.19 0.38 34.39
N LYS A 458 20.49 1.49 34.72
CA LYS A 458 21.13 2.69 35.29
C LYS A 458 21.86 2.38 36.60
N GLN A 459 21.27 1.55 37.46
CA GLN A 459 21.89 1.15 38.74
C GLN A 459 23.12 0.26 38.54
N GLU A 460 23.10 -0.64 37.55
CA GLU A 460 24.26 -1.48 37.21
C GLU A 460 25.43 -0.64 36.71
N LEU A 461 25.19 0.37 35.87
CA LEU A 461 26.22 1.30 35.42
C LEU A 461 26.87 2.08 36.58
N GLN A 462 26.08 2.53 37.56
CA GLN A 462 26.58 3.26 38.72
C GLN A 462 27.36 2.39 39.72
N ALA A 463 27.19 1.06 39.66
CA ALA A 463 27.89 0.13 40.55
C ALA A 463 29.27 -0.30 40.01
N ASP A 464 29.50 -0.11 38.70
CA ASP A 464 30.76 -0.43 38.02
C ASP A 464 31.74 0.78 37.96
N GLU A 465 31.30 1.97 38.37
CA GLU A 465 32.13 3.16 38.67
C GLU A 465 32.67 3.17 40.11
#